data_AF-A0A412VBU0-F1
#
_entry.id   AF-A0A412VBU0-F1
#
_cell.length_a   1.000
_cell.length_b   1.000
_cell.length_c   1.000
_cell.angle_alpha   90.00
_cell.angle_beta   90.00
_cell.angle_gamma   90.00
#
_symmetry.space_group_name_H-M   'P 1'
#
loop_
_entity.id
_entity.type
_entity.pdbx_description
1 polymer ?
#
loop_
_entity_poly.entity_id
_entity_poly.type
_entity_poly.pdbx_seq_one_letter_code
_entity_poly.pdbx_strand_id
1 'polypeptide(L)'
;AFVQKLNIKINVSGNTVPLSGLNCTLSGISTARYLASRERTGTASATASFAKKADNVWTAGLYVFGFSPAAENILAVEVLMKEEDSVFNERQSVDLTPYLRGFDGDEISLELDLHIGRELEIGGPVIIPDWEDTPETEFP
;
A
#
# COMPACT_ATOMS: atom_id res chain seq x y z
N ALA A 1 -15.04 10.49 6.30
CA ALA A 1 -16.07 9.73 5.55
C ALA A 1 -16.37 8.35 6.18
N PHE A 2 -17.30 7.56 5.60
CA PHE A 2 -17.57 6.16 6.00
C PHE A 2 -16.54 5.19 5.40
N VAL A 3 -16.04 5.52 4.21
CA VAL A 3 -14.93 4.85 3.51
C VAL A 3 -13.82 5.88 3.34
N GLN A 4 -12.56 5.45 3.45
CA GLN A 4 -11.35 6.23 3.22
C GLN A 4 -10.59 5.60 2.05
N LYS A 5 -9.94 6.44 1.26
CA LYS A 5 -9.07 6.03 0.17
C LYS A 5 -7.61 6.14 0.60
N LEU A 6 -6.84 5.09 0.39
CA LEU A 6 -5.39 5.06 0.59
C LEU A 6 -4.74 4.85 -0.77
N ASN A 7 -4.00 5.85 -1.23
CA ASN A 7 -3.15 5.73 -2.40
C ASN A 7 -1.73 5.39 -1.96
N ILE A 8 -1.12 4.44 -2.64
CA ILE A 8 0.25 4.02 -2.39
C ILE A 8 1.01 4.14 -3.70
N LYS A 9 2.04 4.98 -3.71
CA LYS A 9 3.04 5.06 -4.76
C LYS A 9 4.31 4.37 -4.30
N ILE A 10 4.85 3.49 -5.13
CA ILE A 10 6.14 2.87 -4.92
C ILE A 10 7.08 3.30 -6.04
N ASN A 11 8.21 3.91 -5.69
CA ASN A 11 9.34 4.06 -6.59
C ASN A 11 10.24 2.84 -6.44
N VAL A 12 10.46 2.11 -7.53
CA VAL A 12 11.26 0.90 -7.53
C VAL A 12 12.66 1.20 -8.06
N SER A 13 13.68 0.69 -7.38
CA SER A 13 15.08 0.80 -7.79
C SER A 13 15.80 -0.54 -7.68
N GLY A 14 17.04 -0.63 -8.20
CA GLY A 14 17.81 -1.88 -8.18
C GLY A 14 17.58 -2.76 -9.41
N ASN A 15 17.46 -4.07 -9.23
CA ASN A 15 17.33 -5.03 -10.33
C ASN A 15 15.86 -5.17 -10.80
N THR A 16 15.39 -4.22 -11.60
CA THR A 16 13.98 -4.15 -12.04
C THR A 16 13.69 -4.85 -13.37
N VAL A 17 14.71 -5.29 -14.11
CA VAL A 17 14.56 -5.96 -15.43
C VAL A 17 13.69 -7.24 -15.38
N PRO A 18 13.82 -8.12 -14.36
CA PRO A 18 12.98 -9.30 -14.24
C PRO A 18 11.63 -9.04 -13.56
N LEU A 19 11.33 -7.81 -13.13
CA LEU A 19 10.09 -7.50 -12.41
C LEU A 19 8.87 -7.68 -13.33
N SER A 20 7.94 -8.52 -12.91
CA SER A 20 6.68 -8.80 -13.62
C SER A 20 5.47 -8.14 -12.95
N GLY A 21 5.49 -7.97 -11.62
CA GLY A 21 4.40 -7.33 -10.89
C GLY A 21 4.73 -7.05 -9.43
N LEU A 22 3.89 -6.21 -8.82
CA LEU A 22 3.90 -5.96 -7.38
C LEU A 22 2.47 -6.13 -6.84
N ASN A 23 2.35 -6.82 -5.71
CA ASN A 23 1.11 -6.89 -4.93
C ASN A 23 1.37 -6.35 -3.54
N CYS A 24 0.32 -5.87 -2.87
CA CYS A 24 0.39 -5.58 -1.45
C CYS A 24 -0.73 -6.22 -0.65
N THR A 25 -0.43 -6.47 0.62
CA THR A 25 -1.38 -6.74 1.69
C THR A 25 -1.16 -5.73 2.81
N LEU A 26 -2.17 -4.95 3.15
CA LEU A 26 -2.15 -4.03 4.29
C LEU A 26 -2.98 -4.59 5.44
N SER A 27 -2.36 -4.77 6.61
CA SER A 27 -3.05 -5.17 7.84
C SER A 27 -3.63 -3.99 8.62
N GLY A 28 -4.39 -4.31 9.67
CA GLY A 28 -4.87 -3.28 10.60
C GLY A 28 -6.03 -2.45 10.06
N ILE A 29 -6.76 -2.98 9.07
CA ILE A 29 -7.93 -2.32 8.50
C ILE A 29 -9.14 -2.58 9.39
N SER A 30 -9.86 -1.51 9.74
CA SER A 30 -11.13 -1.62 10.46
C SER A 30 -12.21 -2.21 9.56
N THR A 31 -13.00 -3.14 10.08
CA THR A 31 -14.11 -3.75 9.34
C THR A 31 -15.47 -3.18 9.72
N ALA A 32 -15.56 -2.48 10.85
CA ALA A 32 -16.80 -1.91 11.33
C ALA A 32 -16.57 -0.60 12.08
N ARG A 33 -17.64 0.17 12.21
CA ARG A 33 -17.70 1.41 12.99
C ARG A 33 -19.03 1.49 13.73
N TYR A 34 -18.98 1.76 15.02
CA TYR A 34 -20.20 1.97 15.80
C TYR A 34 -20.93 3.23 15.35
N LEU A 35 -22.25 3.13 15.18
CA LEU A 35 -23.05 4.24 14.65
C LEU A 35 -23.09 5.44 15.62
N ALA A 36 -23.21 5.16 16.92
CA ALA A 36 -23.36 6.17 17.97
C ALA A 36 -22.01 6.76 18.41
N SER A 37 -21.05 5.94 18.84
CA SER A 37 -19.74 6.41 19.32
C SER A 37 -18.76 6.76 18.20
N ARG A 38 -19.05 6.33 16.96
CA ARG A 38 -18.15 6.47 15.81
C ARG A 38 -16.81 5.77 15.98
N GLU A 39 -16.64 4.96 17.00
CA GLU A 39 -15.43 4.17 17.25
C GLU A 39 -15.30 3.07 16.20
N ARG A 40 -14.07 2.84 15.75
CA ARG A 40 -13.73 1.78 14.80
C ARG A 40 -13.48 0.47 15.54
N THR A 41 -13.90 -0.64 14.94
CA THR A 41 -13.74 -1.97 15.51
C THR A 41 -13.51 -3.03 14.42
N GLY A 42 -13.08 -4.20 14.86
CA GLY A 42 -12.63 -5.28 14.00
C GLY A 42 -11.29 -5.00 13.34
N THR A 43 -10.64 -6.07 12.88
CA THR A 43 -9.37 -5.99 12.17
C THR A 43 -9.40 -6.98 11.00
N ALA A 44 -9.02 -6.50 9.83
CA ALA A 44 -8.80 -7.31 8.63
C ALA A 44 -7.54 -6.84 7.89
N SER A 45 -7.24 -7.52 6.81
CA SER A 45 -6.24 -7.11 5.83
C SER A 45 -6.91 -6.83 4.49
N ALA A 46 -6.39 -5.86 3.75
CA ALA A 46 -6.82 -5.53 2.40
C ALA A 46 -5.68 -5.82 1.42
N THR A 47 -6.00 -6.38 0.27
CA THR A 47 -5.03 -6.70 -0.79
C THR A 47 -5.28 -5.85 -2.03
N ALA A 48 -4.22 -5.50 -2.74
CA ALA A 48 -4.29 -4.82 -4.03
C ALA A 48 -3.09 -5.19 -4.90
N SER A 49 -3.27 -5.12 -6.21
CA SER A 49 -2.17 -5.19 -7.18
C SER A 49 -1.78 -3.79 -7.59
N PHE A 50 -0.48 -3.54 -7.75
CA PHE A 50 -0.01 -2.26 -8.25
C PHE A 50 -0.11 -2.21 -9.77
N ALA A 51 -0.52 -1.06 -10.29
CA ALA A 51 -0.41 -0.74 -11.70
C ALA A 51 0.94 -0.05 -11.97
N LYS A 52 1.67 -0.50 -13.00
CA LYS A 52 2.87 0.19 -13.47
C LYS A 52 2.48 1.46 -14.22
N LYS A 53 2.90 2.62 -13.73
CA LYS A 53 2.63 3.93 -14.35
C LYS A 53 3.80 4.44 -15.18
N ALA A 54 5.02 4.17 -14.75
CA ALA A 54 6.26 4.46 -15.47
C ALA A 54 7.27 3.33 -15.21
N ASP A 55 8.45 3.40 -15.83
CA ASP A 55 9.46 2.31 -15.77
C ASP A 55 9.76 1.82 -14.36
N ASN A 56 9.72 2.74 -13.38
CA ASN A 56 10.02 2.48 -11.98
C ASN A 56 8.93 2.97 -11.01
N VAL A 57 7.77 3.41 -11.50
CA VAL A 57 6.71 3.96 -10.64
C VAL A 57 5.48 3.06 -10.71
N TRP A 58 5.05 2.60 -9.54
CA TRP A 58 3.94 1.70 -9.35
C TRP A 58 2.93 2.31 -8.39
N THR A 59 1.64 2.17 -8.68
CA THR A 59 0.58 2.77 -7.87
C THR A 59 -0.52 1.77 -7.54
N ALA A 60 -1.01 1.79 -6.31
CA ALA A 60 -2.19 1.04 -5.87
C ALA A 60 -3.13 1.96 -5.09
N GLY A 61 -4.43 1.73 -5.23
CA GLY A 61 -5.47 2.38 -4.45
C GLY A 61 -6.24 1.36 -3.62
N LEU A 62 -6.49 1.67 -2.35
CA LEU A 62 -7.24 0.85 -1.41
C LEU A 62 -8.40 1.65 -0.84
N TYR A 63 -9.62 1.11 -0.95
CA TYR A 63 -10.79 1.65 -0.27
C TYR A 63 -11.03 0.87 1.02
N VAL A 64 -10.98 1.56 2.17
CA VAL A 64 -11.03 0.94 3.50
C VAL A 64 -12.04 1.66 4.39
N PHE A 65 -12.64 0.98 5.38
CA PHE A 65 -13.52 1.66 6.36
C PHE A 65 -12.72 2.48 7.41
N GLY A 66 -11.40 2.46 7.30
CA GLY A 66 -10.43 3.17 8.13
C GLY A 66 -9.46 2.22 8.82
N PHE A 67 -8.64 2.77 9.71
CA PHE A 67 -7.53 2.05 10.35
C PHE A 67 -7.86 1.73 11.82
N SER A 68 -7.57 0.49 12.23
CA SER A 68 -7.85 -0.03 13.56
C SER A 68 -6.96 0.66 14.60
N PRO A 69 -7.52 1.18 15.72
CA PRO A 69 -6.72 1.82 16.76
C PRO A 69 -5.90 0.80 17.58
N ALA A 70 -6.26 -0.49 17.53
CA ALA A 70 -5.69 -1.54 18.36
C ALA A 70 -4.74 -2.48 17.61
N ALA A 71 -4.55 -2.29 16.30
CA ALA A 71 -3.68 -3.11 15.47
C ALA A 71 -2.57 -2.28 14.82
N GLU A 72 -1.54 -2.96 14.36
CA GLU A 72 -0.49 -2.38 13.53
C GLU A 72 -0.93 -2.38 12.06
N ASN A 73 -0.56 -1.31 11.36
CA ASN A 73 -0.78 -1.13 9.94
C ASN A 73 0.47 -1.53 9.16
N ILE A 74 0.70 -2.82 9.02
CA ILE A 74 1.85 -3.35 8.29
C ILE A 74 1.47 -3.51 6.82
N LEU A 75 2.18 -2.81 5.94
CA LEU A 75 2.09 -3.01 4.50
C LEU A 75 3.14 -4.05 4.11
N ALA A 76 2.69 -5.21 3.67
CA ALA A 76 3.55 -6.21 3.03
C ALA A 76 3.46 -6.05 1.51
N VAL A 77 4.60 -5.87 0.85
CA VAL A 77 4.72 -5.82 -0.61
C VAL A 77 5.35 -7.11 -1.09
N GLU A 78 4.67 -7.79 -2.00
CA GLU A 78 5.12 -9.00 -2.68
C GLU A 78 5.64 -8.60 -4.06
N VAL A 79 6.91 -8.88 -4.30
CA VAL A 79 7.61 -8.63 -5.55
C VAL A 79 7.58 -9.89 -6.39
N LEU A 80 6.96 -9.79 -7.56
CA LEU A 80 6.82 -10.88 -8.50
C LEU A 80 7.78 -10.67 -9.66
N MET A 81 8.66 -11.63 -9.87
CA MET A 81 9.55 -11.68 -11.02
C MET A 81 8.90 -12.44 -12.17
N LYS A 82 9.49 -12.40 -13.35
CA LYS A 82 9.12 -13.26 -14.48
C LYS A 82 9.30 -14.73 -14.09
N GLU A 83 8.59 -15.63 -14.77
CA GLU A 83 8.56 -17.06 -14.42
C GLU A 83 9.96 -17.69 -14.33
N GLU A 84 10.84 -17.32 -15.25
CA GLU A 84 12.25 -17.70 -15.35
C GLU A 84 13.05 -17.32 -14.08
N ASP A 85 12.66 -16.22 -13.44
CA ASP A 85 13.33 -15.57 -12.32
C ASP A 85 12.52 -15.67 -11.02
N SER A 86 11.47 -16.51 -10.98
CA SER A 86 10.53 -16.62 -9.84
C SER A 86 11.18 -17.03 -8.52
N VAL A 87 12.38 -17.63 -8.57
CA VAL A 87 13.22 -17.93 -7.40
C VAL A 87 13.66 -16.68 -6.64
N PHE A 88 13.58 -15.51 -7.29
CA PHE A 88 13.91 -14.20 -6.73
C PHE A 88 12.67 -13.41 -6.30
N ASN A 89 11.48 -14.03 -6.28
CA ASN A 89 10.32 -13.43 -5.66
C ASN A 89 10.63 -13.11 -4.19
N GLU A 90 10.27 -11.92 -3.74
CA GLU A 90 10.56 -11.46 -2.39
C GLU A 90 9.34 -10.79 -1.77
N ARG A 91 9.32 -10.78 -0.43
CA ARG A 91 8.30 -10.09 0.34
C ARG A 91 8.98 -9.14 1.30
N GLN A 92 8.64 -7.86 1.20
CA GLN A 92 9.12 -6.82 2.07
C GLN A 92 7.97 -6.24 2.88
N SER A 93 8.24 -5.63 4.02
CA SER A 93 7.19 -5.06 4.87
C SER A 93 7.64 -3.79 5.55
N VAL A 94 6.72 -2.84 5.68
CA VAL A 94 6.93 -1.55 6.34
C VAL A 94 5.80 -1.28 7.32
N ASP A 95 6.14 -0.72 8.48
CA ASP A 95 5.17 -0.27 9.46
C ASP A 95 4.64 1.12 9.09
N LEU A 96 3.38 1.17 8.66
CA LEU A 96 2.67 2.40 8.35
C LEU A 96 1.83 2.92 9.53
N THR A 97 1.89 2.25 10.69
CA THR A 97 1.14 2.63 11.89
C THR A 97 1.29 4.10 12.25
N PRO A 98 2.50 4.71 12.24
CA PRO A 98 2.66 6.12 12.60
C PRO A 98 1.91 7.10 11.69
N TYR A 99 1.59 6.68 10.47
CA TYR A 99 1.00 7.51 9.42
C TYR A 99 -0.50 7.28 9.28
N LEU A 100 -0.95 6.04 9.53
CA LEU A 100 -2.34 5.63 9.33
C LEU A 100 -3.15 5.63 10.64
N ARG A 101 -2.50 5.43 11.79
CA ARG A 101 -3.19 5.39 13.08
C ARG A 101 -3.75 6.77 13.41
N GLY A 102 -5.06 6.80 13.68
CA GLY A 102 -5.76 8.03 14.00
C GLY A 102 -6.15 8.86 12.78
N PHE A 103 -5.78 8.45 11.56
CA PHE A 103 -6.21 9.15 10.34
C PHE A 103 -7.74 9.14 10.21
N ASP A 104 -8.32 10.33 10.02
CA ASP A 104 -9.76 10.59 10.01
C ASP A 104 -10.25 11.31 8.74
N GLY A 105 -9.32 11.76 7.88
CA GLY A 105 -9.61 12.32 6.56
C GLY A 105 -10.23 11.32 5.59
N ASP A 106 -10.57 11.80 4.40
CA ASP A 106 -11.23 11.01 3.36
C ASP A 106 -10.22 10.28 2.45
N GLU A 107 -9.06 10.88 2.22
CA GLU A 107 -7.99 10.33 1.38
C GLU A 107 -6.61 10.58 1.99
N ILE A 108 -5.73 9.57 1.94
CA ILE A 108 -4.32 9.68 2.28
C ILE A 108 -3.46 9.06 1.17
N SER A 109 -2.39 9.73 0.81
CA SER A 109 -1.45 9.30 -0.23
C SER A 109 -0.05 9.14 0.36
N LEU A 110 0.53 7.96 0.18
CA LEU A 110 1.85 7.59 0.66
C LEU A 110 2.79 7.30 -0.50
N GLU A 111 4.01 7.83 -0.43
CA GLU A 111 5.10 7.46 -1.33
C GLU A 111 6.17 6.67 -0.55
N LEU A 112 6.59 5.56 -1.15
CA LEU A 112 7.54 4.60 -0.61
C LEU A 112 8.63 4.31 -1.65
N ASP A 113 9.85 4.09 -1.19
CA ASP A 113 10.93 3.61 -2.03
C ASP A 113 11.15 2.12 -1.76
N LEU A 114 11.10 1.32 -2.84
CA LEU A 114 11.36 -0.12 -2.82
C LEU A 114 12.63 -0.39 -3.62
N HIS A 115 13.69 -0.82 -2.93
CA HIS A 115 14.87 -1.34 -3.61
C HIS A 115 14.68 -2.84 -3.89
N ILE A 116 15.15 -3.34 -5.04
CA ILE A 116 15.16 -4.77 -5.39
C ILE A 116 16.63 -5.20 -5.51
N GLY A 117 17.13 -5.96 -4.53
CA GLY A 117 18.53 -6.36 -4.44
C GLY A 117 19.18 -6.13 -3.07
N ARG A 118 20.37 -6.71 -2.86
CA ARG A 118 20.93 -7.27 -1.60
C ARG A 118 21.07 -6.43 -0.31
N GLU A 119 20.64 -5.18 -0.22
CA GLU A 119 20.61 -4.41 1.04
C GLU A 119 19.33 -3.55 1.05
N LEU A 120 18.40 -3.87 1.97
CA LEU A 120 16.98 -3.56 1.85
C LEU A 120 16.45 -2.84 3.08
N GLU A 121 16.11 -1.57 2.91
CA GLU A 121 15.16 -0.85 3.76
C GLU A 121 14.07 -0.30 2.84
N ILE A 122 12.81 -0.63 3.10
CA ILE A 122 11.73 0.25 2.64
C ILE A 122 11.94 1.55 3.41
N GLY A 123 12.27 2.62 2.69
CA GLY A 123 12.41 3.94 3.30
C GLY A 123 11.13 4.34 4.04
N GLY A 124 11.26 5.11 5.12
CA GLY A 124 10.08 5.66 5.81
C GLY A 124 9.20 6.44 4.84
N PRO A 125 7.87 6.29 4.88
CA PRO A 125 6.99 6.90 3.89
C PRO A 125 7.01 8.43 3.95
N VAL A 126 6.82 9.05 2.79
CA VAL A 126 6.59 10.49 2.64
C VAL A 126 5.11 10.74 2.36
N ILE A 127 4.49 11.65 3.12
CA ILE A 127 3.09 12.06 2.93
C ILE A 127 3.02 13.09 1.79
N ILE A 128 2.17 12.84 0.79
CA ILE A 128 1.96 13.78 -0.34
C ILE A 128 0.60 14.46 -0.18
N PRO A 129 0.55 15.79 0.10
CA PRO A 129 -0.69 16.51 0.29
C PRO A 129 -1.46 16.77 -1.01
N ASP A 130 -0.77 16.95 -2.14
CA ASP A 130 -1.35 17.31 -3.44
C ASP A 130 -1.28 16.15 -4.44
N TRP A 131 -1.85 15.01 -4.07
CA TRP A 131 -1.89 13.84 -4.95
C TRP A 131 -2.80 14.09 -6.17
N GLU A 132 -2.30 13.82 -7.38
CA GLU A 132 -3.12 13.82 -8.59
C GLU A 132 -3.62 12.39 -8.89
N ASP A 133 -4.93 12.22 -8.84
CA ASP A 133 -5.58 10.96 -9.18
C ASP A 133 -5.34 10.57 -10.64
N THR A 134 -4.78 9.39 -10.86
CA THR A 134 -4.87 8.77 -12.17
C THR A 134 -6.26 8.15 -12.35
N PRO A 135 -6.94 8.40 -13.48
CA PRO A 135 -8.25 7.80 -13.74
C PRO A 135 -8.15 6.27 -13.68
N GLU A 136 -9.14 5.65 -13.05
CA GLU A 136 -9.32 4.19 -13.06
C GLU A 136 -9.55 3.78 -14.52
N THR A 137 -8.50 3.34 -15.20
CA THR A 137 -8.67 2.65 -16.49
C THR A 137 -9.50 1.41 -16.19
N GLU A 138 -10.75 1.39 -16.68
CA GLU A 138 -11.51 0.15 -16.87
C GLU A 138 -10.56 -0.81 -17.61
N PHE A 139 -10.11 -1.85 -16.92
CA PHE A 139 -9.33 -2.90 -17.56
C PHE A 139 -10.19 -3.51 -18.69
N PRO A 140 -9.67 -3.62 -19.93
CA PRO A 140 -10.32 -4.40 -20.98
C PRO A 140 -10.34 -5.90 -20.66
#